data_AF-A0A7L8GCZ7-F1
#
_entry.id   AF-A0A7L8GCZ7-F1
#
_cell.length_a   1.000
_cell.length_b   1.000
_cell.length_c   1.000
_cell.angle_alpha   90.00
_cell.angle_beta   90.00
_cell.angle_gamma   90.00
#
_symmetry.space_group_name_H-M   'P 1'
#
loop_
_entity.id
_entity.type
_entity.pdbx_description
1 polymer ?
#
loop_
_entity_poly.entity_id
_entity_poly.type
_entity_poly.pdbx_seq_one_letter_code
_entity_poly.pdbx_strand_id
1 'polypeptide(L)'
;DSGANLVICQWGFDDEANHLLMQQQLPAVRWVGGTEIELIALATGARIIPRFSEIKEEKLGRAREVKEVSIGTMNDKMIVIEDCQVNKA
;
A
#
# COMPACT_ATOMS: atom_id res chain seq x y z
N ASP A 1 -4.15 -8.16 14.57
CA ASP A 1 -2.88 -8.23 13.84
C ASP A 1 -3.16 -8.88 12.51
N SER A 2 -2.69 -8.29 11.41
CA SER A 2 -2.93 -8.79 10.05
C SER A 2 -1.64 -9.08 9.28
N GLY A 3 -0.46 -8.83 9.87
CA GLY A 3 0.81 -9.07 9.21
C GLY A 3 1.11 -8.17 7.99
N ALA A 4 0.40 -7.05 7.82
CA ALA A 4 0.67 -6.10 6.74
C ALA A 4 1.95 -5.30 7.03
N ASN A 5 2.78 -5.08 6.01
CA ASN A 5 4.04 -4.33 6.09
C ASN A 5 4.01 -2.99 5.33
N LEU A 6 2.93 -2.71 4.61
CA LEU A 6 2.67 -1.46 3.90
C LEU A 6 1.16 -1.22 3.87
N VAL A 7 0.75 0.03 4.08
CA VAL A 7 -0.64 0.46 3.95
C VAL A 7 -0.79 1.39 2.76
N ILE A 8 -1.82 1.17 1.95
CA ILE A 8 -2.14 2.03 0.79
C ILE A 8 -3.61 2.43 0.92
N CYS A 9 -3.87 3.73 1.02
CA CYS A 9 -5.19 4.29 1.19
C CYS A 9 -5.55 5.22 0.03
N GLN A 10 -6.75 5.03 -0.51
CA GLN A 10 -7.30 5.90 -1.54
C GLN A 10 -7.48 7.33 -1.04
N TRP A 11 -7.96 7.46 0.20
CA TRP A 11 -8.17 8.75 0.86
C TRP A 11 -7.14 8.97 1.98
N GLY A 12 -6.99 10.22 2.41
CA GLY A 12 -6.19 10.54 3.59
C GLY A 12 -6.80 9.98 4.89
N PHE A 13 -5.93 9.77 5.86
CA PHE A 13 -6.28 9.56 7.26
C PHE A 13 -5.76 10.73 8.10
N ASP A 14 -6.24 10.83 9.33
CA ASP A 14 -5.89 11.91 10.26
C ASP A 14 -4.40 11.85 10.69
N ASP A 15 -3.84 12.97 11.13
CA ASP A 15 -2.44 13.09 11.53
C ASP A 15 -2.10 12.18 12.73
N GLU A 16 -3.05 11.96 13.64
CA GLU A 16 -2.91 11.03 14.75
C GLU A 16 -2.69 9.59 14.26
N ALA A 17 -3.43 9.17 13.23
CA ALA A 17 -3.27 7.84 12.64
C ALA A 17 -1.90 7.70 11.97
N ASN A 18 -1.41 8.77 11.31
CA ASN A 18 -0.06 8.77 10.74
C ASN A 18 1.02 8.60 11.81
N HIS A 19 0.89 9.32 12.91
CA HIS A 19 1.83 9.22 14.02
C HIS A 19 1.87 7.81 14.60
N LEU A 20 0.70 7.19 14.81
CA LEU A 20 0.60 5.81 15.30
C LEU A 20 1.23 4.82 14.32
N LEU A 21 0.99 4.97 13.01
CA LEU A 21 1.58 4.13 11.97
C LEU A 21 3.11 4.24 11.95
N MET A 22 3.65 5.46 12.08
CA MET A 22 5.09 5.70 12.17
C MET A 22 5.70 5.07 13.43
N GLN A 23 5.04 5.17 14.59
CA GLN A 23 5.48 4.52 15.82
C GLN A 23 5.55 2.99 15.68
N GLN A 24 4.62 2.40 14.92
CA GLN A 24 4.62 0.96 14.62
C GLN A 24 5.50 0.58 13.44
N GLN A 25 6.28 1.52 12.88
CA GLN A 25 7.13 1.31 11.70
C GLN A 25 6.37 0.77 10.49
N LEU A 26 5.09 1.14 10.35
CA LEU A 26 4.23 0.72 9.26
C LEU A 26 4.12 1.87 8.24
N PRO A 27 4.85 1.82 7.11
CA PRO A 27 4.74 2.85 6.09
C PRO A 27 3.33 2.87 5.49
N ALA A 28 2.85 4.09 5.22
CA ALA A 28 1.51 4.29 4.69
C ALA A 28 1.50 5.33 3.55
N VAL A 29 0.80 5.01 2.48
CA VAL A 29 0.56 5.87 1.33
C VAL A 29 -0.88 6.37 1.41
N ARG A 30 -1.07 7.68 1.26
CA ARG A 30 -2.38 8.35 1.28
C ARG A 30 -2.62 9.05 -0.05
N TRP A 31 -3.90 9.30 -0.35
CA TRP A 31 -4.35 10.00 -1.57
C TRP A 31 -4.01 9.26 -2.87
N VAL A 32 -4.10 7.93 -2.85
CA VAL A 32 -3.93 7.12 -4.06
C VAL A 32 -5.20 7.19 -4.91
N GLY A 33 -5.06 7.42 -6.21
CA GLY A 33 -6.22 7.47 -7.10
C GLY A 33 -6.93 6.11 -7.20
N GLY A 34 -8.20 6.16 -7.60
CA GLY A 34 -9.05 4.96 -7.68
C GLY A 34 -8.54 3.93 -8.68
N THR A 35 -8.01 4.38 -9.82
CA THR A 35 -7.44 3.49 -10.82
C THR A 35 -6.16 2.82 -10.32
N GLU A 36 -5.28 3.57 -9.64
CA GLU A 36 -4.03 3.02 -9.12
C GLU A 36 -4.27 1.96 -8.05
N ILE A 37 -5.21 2.18 -7.12
CA ILE A 37 -5.49 1.19 -6.07
C ILE A 37 -6.08 -0.11 -6.64
N GLU A 38 -6.90 -0.03 -7.70
CA GLU A 38 -7.42 -1.19 -8.41
C GLU A 38 -6.30 -1.97 -9.13
N LEU A 39 -5.39 -1.27 -9.80
CA LEU A 39 -4.23 -1.90 -10.46
C LEU A 39 -3.31 -2.59 -9.46
N ILE A 40 -3.04 -1.95 -8.32
CA ILE A 40 -2.23 -2.54 -7.24
C ILE A 40 -2.92 -3.78 -6.67
N ALA A 41 -4.23 -3.71 -6.41
CA ALA A 41 -5.00 -4.85 -5.93
C ALA A 41 -4.95 -6.03 -6.92
N LEU A 42 -5.11 -5.74 -8.22
CA LEU A 42 -5.03 -6.75 -9.27
C LEU A 42 -3.65 -7.40 -9.37
N ALA A 43 -2.58 -6.60 -9.36
CA ALA A 43 -1.21 -7.09 -9.49
C ALA A 43 -0.77 -7.91 -8.26
N THR A 44 -1.06 -7.41 -7.06
CA THR A 44 -0.68 -8.06 -5.79
C THR A 44 -1.60 -9.20 -5.37
N GLY A 45 -2.79 -9.31 -5.99
CA GLY A 45 -3.86 -10.21 -5.56
C GLY A 45 -4.59 -9.75 -4.31
N ALA A 46 -4.35 -8.53 -3.83
CA ALA A 46 -5.07 -7.96 -2.71
C ALA A 46 -6.56 -7.78 -3.03
N ARG A 47 -7.39 -7.74 -2.00
CA ARG A 47 -8.78 -7.26 -2.12
C ARG A 47 -8.87 -5.87 -1.51
N ILE A 48 -9.54 -4.94 -2.20
CA ILE A 48 -9.82 -3.62 -1.66
C ILE A 48 -10.74 -3.77 -0.45
N ILE A 49 -10.33 -3.21 0.68
CA ILE A 49 -11.02 -3.35 1.96
C ILE A 49 -11.76 -2.04 2.28
N PRO A 50 -13.11 -2.04 2.32
CA PRO A 50 -13.88 -0.82 2.56
C PRO A 50 -13.98 -0.45 4.06
N ARG A 51 -13.70 -1.40 4.97
CA ARG A 51 -13.83 -1.23 6.42
C ARG A 51 -12.67 -1.87 7.18
N PHE A 52 -12.11 -1.14 8.15
CA PHE A 52 -11.00 -1.62 8.99
C PHE A 52 -11.30 -2.94 9.72
N SER A 53 -12.55 -3.18 10.12
CA SER A 53 -12.97 -4.42 10.77
C SER A 53 -12.85 -5.67 9.90
N GLU A 54 -12.69 -5.48 8.58
CA GLU A 54 -12.60 -6.56 7.61
C GLU A 54 -11.17 -6.89 7.19
N ILE A 55 -10.17 -6.24 7.81
CA ILE A 55 -8.76 -6.49 7.57
C ILE A 55 -8.39 -7.88 8.08
N LYS A 56 -7.93 -8.72 7.16
CA LYS A 56 -7.50 -10.10 7.40
C LYS A 56 -6.35 -10.44 6.48
N GLU A 57 -5.46 -11.31 6.93
CA GLU A 57 -4.31 -11.82 6.17
C GLU A 57 -4.70 -12.35 4.78
N GLU A 58 -5.86 -13.01 4.68
CA GLU A 58 -6.38 -13.59 3.43
C GLU A 58 -6.73 -12.55 2.34
N LYS A 59 -6.90 -11.28 2.71
CA LYS A 59 -7.24 -10.18 1.79
C LYS A 59 -6.02 -9.35 1.41
N LEU A 60 -4.87 -9.57 2.05
CA LEU A 60 -3.66 -8.81 1.78
C LEU A 60 -3.03 -9.25 0.46
N GLY A 61 -2.49 -8.27 -0.27
CA GLY A 61 -1.67 -8.52 -1.45
C GLY A 61 -0.28 -9.01 -1.07
N ARG A 62 0.36 -9.75 -1.98
CA ARG A 62 1.75 -10.19 -1.80
C ARG A 62 2.62 -9.69 -2.95
N ALA A 63 3.74 -9.11 -2.57
CA ALA A 63 4.82 -8.69 -3.45
C ALA A 63 6.15 -9.10 -2.83
N ARG A 64 7.17 -9.34 -3.65
CA ARG A 64 8.50 -9.70 -3.15
C ARG A 64 9.23 -8.50 -2.58
N GLU A 65 9.10 -7.35 -3.24
CA GLU A 65 9.87 -6.16 -2.92
C GLU A 65 9.01 -4.90 -3.07
N VAL A 66 9.15 -4.00 -2.09
CA VAL A 66 8.57 -2.66 -2.11
C VAL A 66 9.73 -1.71 -1.82
N LYS A 67 9.99 -0.78 -2.73
CA LYS A 67 11.08 0.20 -2.60
C LYS A 67 10.59 1.60 -2.91
N GLU A 68 11.14 2.57 -2.20
CA GLU A 68 10.99 3.99 -2.53
C GLU A 68 12.12 4.37 -3.50
N VAL A 69 11.76 4.92 -4.66
CA VAL A 69 12.67 5.36 -5.71
C VAL A 69 12.46 6.85 -5.93
N SER A 70 13.54 7.62 -5.90
CA SER A 70 13.51 9.03 -6.32
C SER A 70 13.53 9.10 -7.85
N ILE A 71 12.54 9.77 -8.45
CA ILE A 71 12.45 9.95 -9.91
C ILE A 71 12.77 11.40 -10.26
N GLY A 72 13.70 11.59 -11.19
CA GLY A 72 14.06 12.91 -11.71
C GLY A 72 15.10 13.66 -10.87
N THR A 73 15.22 14.97 -11.12
CA THR A 73 16.13 15.90 -10.42
C THR A 73 15.46 16.72 -9.32
N MET A 74 14.13 16.68 -9.28
CA MET A 74 13.30 17.24 -8.21
C MET A 74 12.99 16.08 -7.26
N ASN A 75 12.91 16.30 -5.95
CA ASN A 75 12.80 15.29 -4.89
C ASN A 75 11.49 14.45 -4.89
N ASP A 76 10.99 14.08 -6.05
CA ASP A 76 9.79 13.28 -6.21
C ASP A 76 10.12 11.83 -5.88
N LYS A 77 9.42 11.31 -4.88
CA LYS A 77 9.55 9.93 -4.39
C LYS A 77 8.38 9.12 -4.91
N MET A 78 8.70 7.99 -5.54
CA MET A 78 7.72 7.02 -6.01
C MET A 78 7.92 5.71 -5.24
N ILE A 79 6.83 5.04 -4.88
CA ILE A 79 6.88 3.69 -4.33
C ILE A 79 6.69 2.70 -5.47
N VAL A 80 7.63 1.78 -5.61
CA VAL A 80 7.67 0.75 -6.63
C VAL A 80 7.45 -0.60 -5.95
N ILE A 81 6.45 -1.34 -6.41
CA ILE A 81 6.07 -2.67 -5.90
C ILE A 81 6.40 -3.69 -7.00
N GLU A 82 7.34 -4.60 -6.74
CA GLU A 82 7.87 -5.56 -7.71
C GLU A 82 7.57 -7.01 -7.32
N ASP A 83 7.59 -7.90 -8.34
CA ASP A 83 7.39 -9.35 -8.18
C ASP A 83 6.12 -9.67 -7.38
N CYS A 84 4.99 -9.14 -7.87
CA CYS A 84 3.68 -9.38 -7.29
C CYS A 84 3.19 -10.80 -7.58
N GLN A 85 2.49 -11.42 -6.63
CA GLN A 85 2.08 -12.83 -6.72
C GLN A 85 1.15 -13.11 -7.90
N VAL A 86 0.34 -12.13 -8.30
CA VAL A 86 -0.55 -12.20 -9.46
C VAL A 86 0.06 -11.40 -10.61
N ASN A 87 1.23 -11.84 -11.08
CA ASN A 87 1.82 -11.32 -12.30
C ASN A 87 1.14 -11.99 -13.51
N LYS A 88 0.01 -11.44 -13.96
CA LYS A 88 -0.54 -11.74 -15.29
C LYS A 88 -0.02 -10.71 -16.28
N ALA A 89 1.24 -10.87 -16.66
CA ALA A 89 1.83 -10.33 -17.88
C ALA A 89 2.56 -11.46 -18.59
#